data_AF-A0A8S1HNW0-F1
#
_entry.id   AF-A0A8S1HNW0-F1
#
_cell.length_a   1.000
_cell.length_b   1.000
_cell.length_c   1.000
_cell.angle_alpha   90.00
_cell.angle_beta   90.00
_cell.angle_gamma   90.00
#
_symmetry.space_group_name_H-M   'P 1'
#
loop_
_entity.id
_entity.type
_entity.pdbx_description
1 polymer ?
#
loop_
_entity_poly.entity_id
_entity_poly.type
_entity_poly.pdbx_seq_one_letter_code
_entity_poly.pdbx_strand_id
1 'polypeptide(L)'
;MTISKNNKMMGHLNYRMKVILQDSRTFVGFFKAFDKHMNILLAECEEHRQIRPKAGKRVDGEEKRILGLVLLRGEHIVSMTIDGPPPKDEDSIRLPKAGGVAGPGQAKPAGRGMPVLPPGMPPGAPGLAGAVRGVGGPGMAAMQPGYGAPPGMPRF
;
A
#
# COMPACT_ATOMS: atom_id res chain seq x y z
N MET A 1 -17.89 15.34 6.33
CA MET A 1 -19.07 14.61 5.83
C MET A 1 -19.45 13.59 6.89
N THR A 2 -20.59 13.76 7.55
CA THR A 2 -21.12 12.77 8.49
C THR A 2 -21.63 11.58 7.69
N ILE A 3 -20.91 10.45 7.72
CA ILE A 3 -21.31 9.21 7.06
C ILE A 3 -22.52 8.66 7.82
N SER A 4 -23.72 8.91 7.28
CA SER A 4 -24.95 8.25 7.71
C SER A 4 -24.89 6.78 7.27
N LYS A 5 -25.40 5.87 8.11
CA LYS A 5 -25.40 4.40 7.94
C LYS A 5 -26.14 3.89 6.69
N ASN A 6 -26.63 4.79 5.83
CA ASN A 6 -27.45 4.50 4.65
C ASN A 6 -26.70 4.83 3.34
N ASN A 7 -25.42 4.46 3.26
CA ASN A 7 -24.59 4.79 2.12
C ASN A 7 -24.54 3.63 1.13
N LYS A 8 -25.67 3.38 0.42
CA LYS A 8 -25.78 2.33 -0.61
C LYS A 8 -24.61 2.40 -1.62
N MET A 9 -24.16 3.61 -1.95
CA MET A 9 -23.03 3.84 -2.86
C MET A 9 -21.70 3.32 -2.33
N MET A 10 -21.48 3.38 -1.02
CA MET A 10 -20.25 2.84 -0.39
C MET A 10 -20.13 1.32 -0.61
N GLY A 11 -21.26 0.60 -0.64
CA GLY A 11 -21.29 -0.84 -0.90
C GLY A 11 -20.99 -1.24 -2.34
N HIS A 12 -21.00 -0.29 -3.28
CA HIS A 12 -20.69 -0.53 -4.68
C HIS A 12 -19.26 -0.14 -5.06
N LEU A 13 -18.48 0.44 -4.13
CA LEU A 13 -17.08 0.76 -4.38
C LEU A 13 -16.28 -0.48 -4.79
N ASN A 14 -15.33 -0.26 -5.70
CA ASN A 14 -14.49 -1.25 -6.37
C ASN A 14 -15.20 -2.23 -7.30
N TYR A 15 -16.54 -2.25 -7.36
CA TYR A 15 -17.23 -3.06 -8.36
C TYR A 15 -16.99 -2.52 -9.76
N ARG A 16 -17.02 -3.43 -10.74
CA ARG A 16 -17.14 -3.03 -12.14
C ARG A 16 -18.58 -2.57 -12.36
N MET A 17 -18.74 -1.30 -12.73
CA MET A 17 -20.04 -0.67 -12.92
C MET A 17 -20.22 -0.25 -14.36
N LYS A 18 -21.43 -0.47 -14.87
CA LYS A 18 -21.94 0.08 -16.11
C LYS A 18 -22.71 1.36 -15.79
N VAL A 19 -22.36 2.44 -16.46
CA VAL A 19 -22.91 3.78 -16.24
C VAL A 19 -23.49 4.28 -17.55
N ILE A 20 -24.74 4.74 -17.51
CA ILE A 20 -25.44 5.27 -18.67
C ILE A 20 -25.55 6.78 -18.53
N LEU A 21 -25.08 7.50 -19.55
CA LEU A 21 -25.17 8.95 -19.64
C LEU A 21 -26.44 9.39 -20.37
N GLN A 22 -26.80 10.66 -20.20
CA GLN A 22 -27.92 11.31 -20.90
C GLN A 22 -27.81 11.26 -22.43
N ASP A 23 -26.60 11.26 -22.97
CA ASP A 23 -26.34 11.23 -24.41
C ASP A 23 -26.30 9.80 -24.99
N SER A 24 -26.87 8.83 -24.26
CA SER A 24 -26.93 7.40 -24.62
C SER A 24 -25.57 6.69 -24.67
N ARG A 25 -24.49 7.32 -24.19
CA ARG A 25 -23.21 6.63 -24.02
C ARG A 25 -23.26 5.70 -22.82
N THR A 26 -22.58 4.58 -22.95
CA THR A 26 -22.38 3.63 -21.88
C THR A 26 -20.91 3.61 -21.51
N PHE A 27 -20.60 3.78 -20.23
CA PHE A 27 -19.24 3.62 -19.70
C PHE A 27 -19.20 2.40 -18.81
N VAL A 28 -18.19 1.56 -18.97
CA VAL A 28 -17.96 0.40 -18.09
C VAL A 28 -16.59 0.56 -17.46
N GLY A 29 -16.51 0.56 -16.14
CA GLY A 29 -15.23 0.68 -15.42
C GLY A 29 -15.36 0.40 -13.94
N PHE A 30 -14.24 0.37 -13.22
CA PHE A 30 -14.22 0.15 -11.78
C PHE A 30 -14.58 1.43 -11.04
N PHE A 31 -15.65 1.37 -10.26
CA PHE A 31 -16.14 2.50 -9.49
C PHE A 31 -15.28 2.72 -8.24
N LYS A 32 -14.46 3.77 -8.25
CA LYS A 32 -13.45 4.00 -7.20
C LYS A 32 -13.81 5.13 -6.25
N ALA A 33 -14.60 6.11 -6.68
CA ALA A 33 -15.03 7.21 -5.82
C ALA A 33 -16.36 7.82 -6.29
N PHE A 34 -17.06 8.47 -5.34
CA PHE A 34 -18.18 9.35 -5.60
C PHE A 34 -18.16 10.56 -4.67
N ASP A 35 -18.88 11.60 -5.08
CA ASP A 35 -19.08 12.82 -4.30
C ASP A 35 -20.58 13.09 -4.05
N LYS A 36 -20.89 14.11 -3.24
CA LYS A 36 -22.24 14.61 -2.94
C LYS A 36 -23.07 14.92 -4.20
N HIS A 37 -22.40 15.29 -5.30
CA HIS A 37 -23.03 15.62 -6.57
C HIS A 37 -23.16 14.41 -7.52
N MET A 38 -22.82 13.20 -7.07
CA MET A 38 -22.67 12.02 -7.94
C MET A 38 -21.60 12.19 -9.01
N ASN A 39 -20.61 13.07 -8.81
CA ASN A 39 -19.38 13.01 -9.61
C ASN A 39 -18.71 11.68 -9.27
N ILE A 40 -18.41 10.86 -10.27
CA ILE A 40 -17.85 9.52 -10.06
C ILE A 40 -16.51 9.37 -10.75
N LEU A 41 -15.65 8.56 -10.14
CA LEU A 41 -14.35 8.20 -10.70
C LEU A 41 -14.39 6.73 -11.10
N LEU A 42 -14.14 6.47 -12.39
CA LEU A 42 -14.07 5.15 -12.98
C LEU A 42 -12.64 4.85 -13.43
N ALA A 43 -12.06 3.76 -12.94
CA ALA A 43 -10.78 3.24 -13.42
C ALA A 43 -10.99 2.19 -14.52
N GLU A 44 -10.02 2.08 -15.44
CA GLU A 44 -10.06 1.16 -16.60
C GLU A 44 -11.38 1.26 -17.39
N CYS A 45 -11.79 2.49 -17.64
CA CYS A 45 -13.06 2.83 -18.23
C CYS A 45 -13.07 2.59 -19.74
N GLU A 46 -14.14 1.96 -20.22
CA GLU A 46 -14.42 1.67 -21.61
C GLU A 46 -15.73 2.39 -22.00
N GLU A 47 -15.69 3.22 -23.04
CA GLU A 47 -16.87 3.84 -23.65
C GLU A 47 -17.42 2.92 -24.73
N HIS A 48 -18.67 2.51 -24.59
CA HIS A 48 -19.43 1.75 -25.56
C HIS A 48 -20.48 2.68 -26.16
N ARG A 49 -20.39 2.90 -27.48
CA ARG A 49 -21.41 3.66 -28.21
C ARG A 49 -22.35 2.69 -28.92
N GLN A 50 -23.63 2.76 -28.58
CA GLN A 50 -24.64 1.95 -29.24
C GLN A 50 -24.96 2.55 -30.61
N ILE A 51 -24.41 1.97 -31.67
CA ILE A 51 -24.82 2.30 -33.04
C ILE A 51 -26.21 1.69 -33.22
N ARG A 52 -27.24 2.53 -33.34
CA ARG A 52 -28.59 2.04 -33.65
C ARG A 52 -28.55 1.38 -35.03
N PRO A 53 -28.94 0.09 -35.16
CA PRO A 53 -28.95 -0.55 -36.46
C PRO A 53 -29.99 0.15 -37.35
N LYS A 54 -29.57 0.58 -38.54
CA LYS A 54 -30.52 1.01 -39.58
C LYS A 54 -31.37 -0.20 -39.98
N ALA A 55 -32.68 0.01 -40.13
CA ALA A 55 -33.63 -1.04 -40.51
C ALA A 55 -33.12 -1.82 -41.74
N GLY A 56 -32.94 -3.14 -41.59
CA GLY A 56 -32.53 -4.03 -42.67
C GLY A 56 -31.07 -4.53 -42.65
N LYS A 57 -30.20 -4.01 -41.77
CA LYS A 57 -28.86 -4.61 -41.53
C LYS A 57 -28.61 -4.77 -40.04
N ARG A 58 -28.44 -6.02 -39.57
CA ARG A 58 -27.77 -6.33 -38.31
C ARG A 58 -26.30 -5.99 -38.48
N VAL A 59 -25.92 -4.76 -38.18
CA VAL A 59 -24.53 -4.45 -37.85
C VAL A 59 -24.55 -4.14 -36.37
N ASP A 60 -24.34 -5.17 -35.56
CA ASP A 60 -24.03 -5.06 -34.14
C ASP A 60 -22.58 -4.54 -34.01
N GLY A 61 -22.36 -3.31 -34.47
CA GLY A 61 -21.09 -2.61 -34.33
C GLY A 61 -21.10 -1.84 -33.03
N GLU A 62 -20.82 -2.50 -31.91
CA GLU A 62 -20.54 -1.79 -30.66
C GLU A 62 -19.16 -1.12 -30.80
N GLU A 63 -19.16 0.21 -31.02
CA GLU A 63 -17.92 0.99 -31.10
C GLU A 63 -17.36 1.11 -29.68
N LYS A 64 -16.27 0.37 -29.41
CA LYS A 64 -15.58 0.32 -28.11
C LYS A 64 -14.36 1.24 -28.12
N ARG A 65 -14.29 2.17 -27.17
CA ARG A 65 -13.14 3.05 -26.95
C ARG A 65 -12.60 2.89 -25.54
N ILE A 66 -11.31 2.60 -25.39
CA ILE A 66 -10.64 2.53 -24.09
C ILE A 66 -10.24 3.96 -23.69
N LEU A 67 -10.61 4.37 -22.47
CA LEU A 67 -10.33 5.69 -21.93
C LEU A 67 -9.33 5.64 -20.75
N GLY A 68 -9.36 4.57 -19.95
CA GLY A 68 -8.51 4.45 -18.76
C GLY A 68 -9.14 5.10 -17.54
N LEU A 69 -8.53 6.14 -16.96
CA LEU A 69 -9.07 6.81 -15.77
C LEU A 69 -10.00 7.97 -16.17
N VAL A 70 -11.26 7.93 -15.73
CA VAL A 70 -12.28 8.92 -16.11
C VAL A 70 -12.99 9.47 -14.88
N LEU A 71 -13.12 10.80 -14.82
CA LEU A 71 -14.01 11.50 -13.89
C LEU A 71 -15.26 11.94 -14.65
N LEU A 72 -16.43 11.42 -14.26
CA LEU A 72 -17.71 11.82 -14.82
C LEU A 72 -18.43 12.77 -13.88
N ARG A 73 -19.07 13.79 -14.47
CA ARG A 73 -19.93 14.73 -13.74
C ARG A 73 -21.29 14.07 -13.46
N GLY A 74 -21.78 14.17 -12.22
CA GLY A 74 -23.00 13.47 -11.80
C GLY A 74 -24.29 13.94 -12.47
N GLU A 75 -24.31 15.17 -12.97
CA GLU A 75 -25.44 15.75 -13.69
C GLU A 75 -25.81 14.97 -14.97
N HIS A 76 -24.83 14.36 -15.63
CA HIS A 76 -25.05 13.62 -16.87
C HIS A 76 -25.34 12.13 -16.66
N ILE A 77 -25.28 11.65 -15.42
CA ILE A 77 -25.48 10.24 -15.09
C ILE A 77 -26.99 9.98 -14.97
N VAL A 78 -27.49 9.03 -15.75
CA VAL A 78 -28.89 8.60 -15.70
C VAL A 78 -29.05 7.40 -14.77
N SER A 79 -28.20 6.39 -14.92
CA SER A 79 -28.25 5.18 -14.09
C SER A 79 -26.90 4.48 -14.02
N MET A 80 -26.74 3.67 -12.98
CA MET A 80 -25.56 2.84 -12.73
C MET A 80 -26.00 1.43 -12.35
N THR A 81 -25.37 0.40 -12.93
CA THR A 81 -25.64 -1.00 -12.64
C THR A 81 -24.33 -1.77 -12.42
N ILE A 82 -24.36 -2.82 -11.61
CA ILE A 82 -23.20 -3.69 -11.40
C ILE A 82 -23.02 -4.57 -12.64
N ASP A 83 -21.85 -4.50 -13.25
CA ASP A 83 -21.45 -5.29 -14.41
C ASP A 83 -20.62 -6.52 -13.99
N GLY A 84 -19.77 -6.36 -12.97
CA GLY A 84 -18.89 -7.43 -12.50
C GLY A 84 -18.37 -7.24 -11.07
N PRO A 85 -17.82 -8.31 -10.47
CA PRO A 85 -17.27 -8.25 -9.14
C PRO A 85 -16.04 -7.32 -9.08
N PRO A 86 -15.64 -6.86 -7.88
CA PRO A 86 -14.39 -6.16 -7.70
C PRO A 86 -13.22 -7.03 -8.15
N PRO A 87 -12.21 -6.45 -8.81
CA PRO A 87 -10.97 -7.13 -9.09
C PRO A 87 -10.30 -7.43 -7.74
N LYS A 88 -9.66 -8.61 -7.62
CA LYS A 88 -8.90 -8.95 -6.42
C LYS A 88 -7.67 -8.04 -6.41
N ASP A 89 -7.63 -7.07 -5.50
CA ASP A 89 -6.55 -6.10 -5.42
C ASP A 89 -5.20 -6.81 -5.20
N GLU A 90 -4.39 -6.97 -6.25
CA GLU A 90 -2.93 -7.14 -6.18
C GLU A 90 -2.22 -5.77 -6.23
N ASP A 91 -2.97 -4.66 -6.21
CA ASP A 91 -2.47 -3.29 -6.36
C ASP A 91 -2.39 -2.50 -5.05
N SER A 92 -2.42 -3.19 -3.89
CA SER A 92 -1.68 -2.62 -2.78
C SER A 92 -0.22 -2.67 -3.19
N ILE A 93 0.34 -1.55 -3.68
CA ILE A 93 1.77 -1.31 -3.56
C ILE A 93 2.05 -1.54 -2.08
N ARG A 94 2.56 -2.73 -1.77
CA ARG A 94 3.12 -3.04 -0.48
C ARG A 94 4.34 -2.15 -0.42
N LEU A 95 4.17 -0.89 -0.02
CA LEU A 95 5.26 -0.15 0.57
C LEU A 95 5.81 -1.11 1.61
N PRO A 96 7.06 -1.59 1.48
CA PRO A 96 7.63 -2.43 2.50
C PRO A 96 7.54 -1.59 3.77
N LYS A 97 6.65 -2.01 4.68
CA LYS A 97 6.64 -1.50 6.05
C LYS A 97 8.07 -1.73 6.52
N ALA A 98 8.82 -0.66 6.74
CA ALA A 98 10.15 -0.74 7.29
C ALA A 98 10.05 -1.60 8.57
N GLY A 99 10.54 -2.84 8.51
CA GLY A 99 10.39 -3.85 9.57
C GLY A 99 9.60 -5.12 9.22
N GLY A 100 9.14 -5.32 7.98
CA GLY A 100 8.50 -6.57 7.56
C GLY A 100 9.50 -7.71 7.32
N VAL A 101 9.26 -8.84 8.01
CA VAL A 101 9.99 -10.13 8.03
C VAL A 101 10.83 -10.44 6.78
N ALA A 102 12.09 -10.78 7.04
CA ALA A 102 13.07 -11.21 6.05
C ALA A 102 12.58 -12.41 5.22
N GLY A 103 12.31 -12.18 3.93
CA GLY A 103 12.15 -13.26 2.96
C GLY A 103 13.50 -13.98 2.71
N PRO A 104 13.46 -15.22 2.21
CA PRO A 104 14.68 -15.94 1.80
C PRO A 104 15.45 -15.10 0.78
N GLY A 105 16.69 -14.71 1.11
CA GLY A 105 17.53 -13.86 0.27
C GLY A 105 18.05 -12.56 0.91
N GLN A 106 17.75 -12.28 2.19
CA GLN A 106 18.39 -11.15 2.88
C GLN A 106 19.87 -11.42 3.15
N ALA A 107 20.74 -10.61 2.54
CA ALA A 107 22.15 -10.54 2.87
C ALA A 107 22.30 -9.92 4.27
N LYS A 108 22.75 -10.72 5.25
CA LYS A 108 23.22 -10.19 6.53
C LYS A 108 24.44 -9.32 6.24
N PRO A 109 24.52 -8.06 6.69
CA PRO A 109 25.76 -7.31 6.59
C PRO A 109 26.82 -8.09 7.35
N ALA A 110 27.84 -8.57 6.62
CA ALA A 110 28.99 -9.22 7.18
C ALA A 110 29.77 -8.18 7.97
N GLY A 111 29.42 -8.03 9.26
CA GLY A 111 30.18 -7.23 10.20
C GLY A 111 31.63 -7.67 10.16
N ARG A 112 32.53 -6.69 10.00
CA ARG A 112 33.97 -6.84 10.19
C ARG A 112 34.21 -7.47 11.57
N GLY A 113 34.56 -8.75 11.62
CA GLY A 113 34.99 -9.40 12.88
C GLY A 113 34.52 -10.83 13.15
N MET A 114 34.18 -11.65 12.16
CA MET A 114 34.07 -13.10 12.39
C MET A 114 35.47 -13.70 12.52
N PRO A 115 35.91 -14.18 13.70
CA PRO A 115 37.16 -14.91 13.80
C PRO A 115 37.01 -16.21 13.01
N VAL A 116 37.82 -16.36 11.97
CA VAL A 116 37.98 -17.62 11.25
C VAL A 116 38.51 -18.63 12.26
N LEU A 117 37.68 -19.57 12.69
CA LEU A 117 38.12 -20.72 13.48
C LEU A 117 38.88 -21.69 12.56
N PRO A 118 40.06 -22.19 12.96
CA PRO A 118 40.80 -23.20 12.20
C PRO A 118 39.98 -24.48 11.98
N PRO A 119 40.20 -25.21 10.87
CA PRO A 119 39.48 -26.45 10.59
C PRO A 119 39.84 -27.52 11.63
N GLY A 120 38.84 -28.09 12.31
CA GLY A 120 39.02 -29.26 13.18
C GLY A 120 38.36 -29.20 14.57
N MET A 121 37.75 -28.08 14.97
CA MET A 121 37.06 -28.01 16.27
C MET A 121 35.56 -28.34 16.14
N PRO A 122 35.02 -29.29 16.92
CA PRO A 122 33.59 -29.60 16.89
C PRO A 122 32.75 -28.42 17.43
N PRO A 123 31.52 -28.21 16.93
CA PRO A 123 30.66 -27.13 17.42
C PRO A 123 30.30 -27.38 18.89
N GLY A 124 30.73 -26.49 19.78
CA GLY A 124 30.35 -26.51 21.20
C GLY A 124 28.85 -26.34 21.36
N ALA A 125 28.24 -27.20 22.19
CA ALA A 125 26.83 -27.20 22.50
C ALA A 125 26.32 -25.86 23.06
N PRO A 126 25.06 -25.47 22.79
CA PRO A 126 24.50 -24.23 23.31
C PRO A 126 24.01 -24.45 24.75
N GLY A 127 24.76 -23.96 25.74
CA GLY A 127 24.26 -23.91 27.12
C GLY A 127 25.32 -23.82 28.21
N LEU A 128 25.21 -22.77 29.02
CA LEU A 128 25.75 -22.62 30.37
C LEU A 128 27.28 -22.74 30.56
N ALA A 129 27.97 -21.59 30.53
CA ALA A 129 29.01 -21.26 31.51
C ALA A 129 29.29 -19.76 31.47
N GLY A 130 28.68 -19.00 32.40
CA GLY A 130 29.11 -17.64 32.69
C GLY A 130 30.54 -17.63 33.24
N ALA A 131 31.24 -16.52 33.01
CA ALA A 131 32.64 -16.35 33.38
C ALA A 131 32.89 -16.54 34.88
N VAL A 132 33.94 -17.28 35.18
CA VAL A 132 34.43 -17.68 36.51
C VAL A 132 34.96 -16.46 37.28
N ARG A 133 34.62 -16.44 38.57
CA ARG A 133 35.09 -15.51 39.60
C ARG A 133 36.63 -15.50 39.70
N GLY A 134 37.25 -14.32 39.60
CA GLY A 134 38.57 -14.08 40.21
C GLY A 134 39.76 -13.68 39.32
N VAL A 135 39.59 -13.05 38.15
CA VAL A 135 40.72 -12.38 37.46
C VAL A 135 40.33 -10.95 37.11
N GLY A 136 41.01 -9.99 37.74
CA GLY A 136 40.65 -8.58 37.82
C GLY A 136 40.63 -7.86 36.47
N GLY A 137 39.44 -7.36 36.12
CA GLY A 137 39.27 -6.27 35.16
C GLY A 137 39.37 -4.91 35.86
N PRO A 138 39.88 -3.86 35.18
CA PRO A 138 40.06 -2.53 35.77
C PRO A 138 38.74 -1.95 36.30
N GLY A 139 38.81 -1.32 37.48
CA GLY A 139 37.64 -0.90 38.28
C GLY A 139 36.72 0.09 37.57
N MET A 140 35.43 0.02 37.91
CA MET A 140 34.32 0.83 37.35
C MET A 140 34.50 2.35 37.43
N ALA A 141 35.54 2.87 38.10
CA ALA A 141 35.87 4.29 38.14
C ALA A 141 36.40 4.85 36.80
N ALA A 142 36.81 4.00 35.85
CA ALA A 142 37.30 4.44 34.54
C ALA A 142 36.18 4.72 33.50
N MET A 143 34.91 4.57 33.88
CA MET A 143 33.74 4.60 32.96
C MET A 143 32.78 5.79 33.18
N GLN A 144 33.20 6.88 33.83
CA GLN A 144 32.36 8.08 33.94
C GLN A 144 32.79 9.18 32.96
N PRO A 145 31.88 9.74 32.14
CA PRO A 145 32.16 10.93 31.34
C PRO A 145 32.28 12.15 32.27
N GLY A 146 33.46 12.78 32.27
CA GLY A 146 33.70 14.02 33.01
C GLY A 146 32.93 15.20 32.39
N TYR A 147 31.76 15.51 32.94
CA TYR A 147 31.13 16.81 32.77
C TYR A 147 31.91 17.83 33.60
N GLY A 148 32.76 18.61 32.94
CA GLY A 148 33.44 19.75 33.55
C GLY A 148 32.46 20.84 33.89
N ALA A 149 32.15 20.99 35.18
CA ALA A 149 31.57 22.20 35.74
C ALA A 149 32.66 22.91 36.57
N PRO A 150 33.02 24.17 36.28
CA PRO A 150 33.79 24.98 37.20
C PRO A 150 32.84 25.82 38.08
N PRO A 151 32.81 25.62 39.41
CA PRO A 151 32.20 26.58 40.32
C PRO A 151 33.27 27.52 40.89
N GLY A 152 33.12 28.81 40.66
CA GLY A 152 33.95 29.83 41.31
C GLY A 152 33.65 31.26 40.86
N MET A 153 32.66 31.89 41.48
CA MET A 153 32.45 33.36 41.54
C MET A 153 32.37 33.70 43.05
N PRO A 154 32.61 34.92 43.58
CA PRO A 154 33.10 36.22 43.05
C PRO A 154 34.33 36.78 43.82
N ARG A 155 34.81 38.00 43.51
CA ARG A 155 34.81 39.22 44.39
C ARG A 155 35.76 40.33 43.89
N PHE A 156 35.20 41.56 43.90
CA PHE A 156 35.69 42.91 43.59
C PHE A 156 35.81 43.30 42.12
#